data_AF-A0A9D1B482-F1
#
_entry.id   AF-A0A9D1B482-F1
#
_cell.length_a   1.000
_cell.length_b   1.000
_cell.length_c   1.000
_cell.angle_alpha   90.00
_cell.angle_beta   90.00
_cell.angle_gamma   90.00
#
_symmetry.space_group_name_H-M   'P 1'
#
loop_
_entity.id
_entity.type
_entity.pdbx_description
1 polymer ?
#
loop_
_entity_poly.entity_id
_entity_poly.type
_entity_poly.pdbx_seq_one_letter_code
_entity_poly.pdbx_strand_id
1 'polypeptide(L)'
;MAKKSYSFYPGCSSQKAASASNYQVSVDAMCQELDIELNEIPDWNCCSASIGYAGGGELPRLALSARNMALSEQAHPDQDIVATCAACWLATRETQERLGEDDELLAEANQALAEAGLTLKNDKKVRHMVEVLIEDIGYEELGSHVKKPLEGLKIAGYVGCQTNRPFGIHGESFENPKYLDKMIETVGAEACNDYEKKVSCCGGALAFSEPEKSQALIKDILESAYDNGADMIVTPCPVCQMNTEV
;
A
#
# COMPACT_ATOMS: atom_id res chain seq x y z
N MET A 1 -17.54 -17.63 3.57
CA MET A 1 -17.82 -16.19 3.32
C MET A 1 -18.33 -16.02 1.90
N ALA A 2 -18.94 -14.87 1.57
CA ALA A 2 -19.12 -14.54 0.16
C ALA A 2 -17.76 -14.12 -0.41
N LYS A 3 -17.31 -14.77 -1.47
CA LYS A 3 -16.08 -14.46 -2.19
C LYS A 3 -16.01 -12.95 -2.49
N LYS A 4 -14.93 -12.30 -2.08
CA LYS A 4 -14.69 -10.87 -2.34
C LYS A 4 -13.81 -10.76 -3.58
N SER A 5 -14.15 -9.89 -4.53
CA SER A 5 -13.37 -9.71 -5.76
C SER A 5 -13.00 -8.24 -5.93
N TYR A 6 -11.73 -7.96 -6.21
CA TYR A 6 -11.19 -6.61 -6.39
C TYR A 6 -10.39 -6.49 -7.69
N SER A 7 -10.39 -5.28 -8.24
CA SER A 7 -9.53 -4.93 -9.37
C SER A 7 -8.14 -4.61 -8.83
N PHE A 8 -7.18 -5.45 -9.13
CA PHE A 8 -5.89 -5.48 -8.46
C PHE A 8 -4.83 -4.71 -9.24
N TYR A 9 -4.26 -3.71 -8.57
CA TYR A 9 -3.09 -2.99 -9.05
C TYR A 9 -1.82 -3.52 -8.36
N PRO A 10 -1.04 -4.40 -9.02
CA PRO A 10 0.07 -5.10 -8.36
C PRO A 10 1.30 -4.21 -8.11
N GLY A 11 1.41 -3.09 -8.84
CA GLY A 11 2.60 -2.25 -8.82
C GLY A 11 3.85 -2.94 -9.37
N CYS A 12 4.97 -2.22 -9.40
CA CYS A 12 6.22 -2.70 -10.03
C CYS A 12 7.13 -3.51 -9.10
N SER A 13 7.26 -3.13 -7.82
CA SER A 13 8.21 -3.76 -6.88
C SER A 13 7.84 -5.20 -6.52
N SER A 14 6.56 -5.54 -6.56
CA SER A 14 6.04 -6.86 -6.20
C SER A 14 6.00 -7.84 -7.39
N GLN A 15 6.36 -7.38 -8.59
CA GLN A 15 6.37 -8.22 -9.79
C GLN A 15 7.38 -9.36 -9.70
N LYS A 16 7.15 -10.42 -10.48
CA LYS A 16 8.08 -11.53 -10.58
C LYS A 16 9.47 -11.03 -10.97
N ALA A 17 10.50 -11.46 -10.22
CA ALA A 17 11.89 -11.05 -10.36
C ALA A 17 12.20 -9.57 -10.04
N ALA A 18 11.25 -8.83 -9.43
CA ALA A 18 11.50 -7.52 -8.85
C ALA A 18 11.95 -7.63 -7.37
N SER A 19 12.32 -6.49 -6.78
CA SER A 19 12.98 -6.40 -5.46
C SER A 19 12.13 -6.89 -4.27
N ALA A 20 10.80 -6.94 -4.41
CA ALA A 20 9.88 -7.39 -3.36
C ALA A 20 8.91 -8.46 -3.88
N SER A 21 9.36 -9.34 -4.78
CA SER A 21 8.52 -10.41 -5.35
C SER A 21 7.97 -11.40 -4.31
N ASN A 22 8.64 -11.56 -3.17
CA ASN A 22 8.15 -12.30 -2.01
C ASN A 22 6.86 -11.70 -1.42
N TYR A 23 6.64 -10.39 -1.56
CA TYR A 23 5.42 -9.72 -1.11
C TYR A 23 4.18 -10.27 -1.83
N GLN A 24 4.27 -10.45 -3.15
CA GLN A 24 3.16 -11.00 -3.94
C GLN A 24 2.84 -12.44 -3.53
N VAL A 25 3.87 -13.26 -3.25
CA VAL A 25 3.66 -14.64 -2.76
C VAL A 25 2.86 -14.65 -1.45
N SER A 26 3.18 -13.75 -0.52
CA SER A 26 2.43 -13.61 0.74
C SER A 26 1.00 -13.12 0.52
N VAL A 27 0.80 -12.17 -0.41
CA VAL A 27 -0.54 -11.68 -0.79
C VAL A 27 -1.38 -12.80 -1.38
N ASP A 28 -0.85 -13.57 -2.33
CA ASP A 28 -1.58 -14.66 -2.99
C ASP A 28 -1.97 -15.74 -1.99
N ALA A 29 -1.06 -16.12 -1.09
CA ALA A 29 -1.32 -17.11 -0.06
C ALA A 29 -2.40 -16.64 0.94
N MET A 30 -2.35 -15.37 1.36
CA MET A 30 -3.35 -14.78 2.23
C MET A 30 -4.72 -14.70 1.53
N CYS A 31 -4.78 -14.23 0.29
CA CYS A 31 -6.01 -14.12 -0.48
C CYS A 31 -6.66 -15.49 -0.71
N GLN A 32 -5.86 -16.54 -0.94
CA GLN A 32 -6.37 -17.91 -1.04
C GLN A 32 -7.05 -18.39 0.25
N GLU A 33 -6.47 -18.11 1.41
CA GLU A 33 -7.05 -18.51 2.70
C GLU A 33 -8.33 -17.71 3.01
N LEU A 34 -8.36 -16.42 2.67
CA LEU A 34 -9.47 -15.51 2.97
C LEU A 34 -10.59 -15.51 1.89
N ASP A 35 -10.48 -16.33 0.84
CA ASP A 35 -11.41 -16.36 -0.29
C ASP A 35 -11.57 -14.97 -0.98
N ILE A 36 -10.43 -14.29 -1.17
CA ILE A 36 -10.30 -13.02 -1.89
C ILE A 36 -9.76 -13.29 -3.29
N GLU A 37 -10.45 -12.77 -4.30
CA GLU A 37 -10.01 -12.81 -5.70
C GLU A 37 -9.48 -11.45 -6.14
N LEU A 38 -8.22 -11.45 -6.58
CA LEU A 38 -7.55 -10.29 -7.13
C LEU A 38 -7.49 -10.42 -8.66
N ASN A 39 -8.25 -9.57 -9.35
CA ASN A 39 -8.27 -9.52 -10.81
C ASN A 39 -7.30 -8.44 -11.29
N GLU A 40 -6.14 -8.83 -11.78
CA GLU A 40 -5.11 -7.87 -12.21
C GLU A 40 -5.62 -6.92 -13.31
N ILE A 41 -5.43 -5.61 -13.11
CA ILE A 41 -5.76 -4.59 -14.12
C ILE A 41 -4.93 -4.86 -15.38
N PRO A 42 -5.53 -5.10 -16.56
CA PRO A 42 -4.77 -5.40 -17.75
C PRO A 42 -3.96 -4.19 -18.20
N ASP A 43 -2.72 -4.42 -18.63
CA ASP A 43 -1.84 -3.39 -19.22
C ASP A 43 -1.62 -2.16 -18.31
N TRP A 44 -1.59 -2.38 -16.99
CA TRP A 44 -1.30 -1.33 -16.01
C TRP A 44 0.10 -0.71 -16.22
N ASN A 45 0.27 0.56 -15.84
CA ASN A 45 1.56 1.24 -15.82
C ASN A 45 2.03 1.59 -14.39
N CYS A 46 3.32 1.90 -14.24
CA CYS A 46 3.89 2.34 -12.97
C CYS A 46 3.22 3.64 -12.47
N CYS A 47 3.06 3.77 -11.15
CA CYS A 47 2.45 4.91 -10.47
C CYS A 47 3.38 6.14 -10.38
N SER A 48 4.55 6.08 -11.00
CA SER A 48 5.64 7.08 -10.94
C SER A 48 6.27 7.31 -9.56
N ALA A 49 5.81 6.63 -8.51
CA ALA A 49 6.34 6.69 -7.14
C ALA A 49 6.70 8.13 -6.71
N SER A 50 7.75 8.31 -5.91
CA SER A 50 8.21 9.64 -5.50
C SER A 50 8.85 10.46 -6.62
N ILE A 51 9.34 9.82 -7.69
CA ILE A 51 10.03 10.53 -8.79
C ILE A 51 9.06 11.37 -9.63
N GLY A 52 7.79 10.98 -9.69
CA GLY A 52 6.74 11.78 -10.34
C GLY A 52 6.64 13.20 -9.77
N TYR A 53 6.78 13.36 -8.45
CA TYR A 53 6.75 14.68 -7.80
C TYR A 53 8.01 15.51 -8.04
N ALA A 54 9.15 14.87 -8.34
CA ALA A 54 10.41 15.58 -8.52
C ALA A 54 10.51 16.30 -9.88
N GLY A 55 9.76 15.89 -10.89
CA GLY A 55 9.88 16.48 -12.23
C GLY A 55 8.76 16.19 -13.23
N GLY A 56 7.70 15.47 -12.85
CA GLY A 56 6.62 15.10 -13.77
C GLY A 56 5.54 16.18 -13.95
N GLY A 57 5.42 17.12 -13.02
CA GLY A 57 4.26 18.02 -12.96
C GLY A 57 3.00 17.31 -12.47
N GLU A 58 1.95 18.08 -12.18
CA GLU A 58 0.72 17.52 -11.61
C GLU A 58 -0.04 16.66 -12.63
N LEU A 59 -0.45 17.24 -13.76
CA LEU A 59 -1.27 16.55 -14.75
C LEU A 59 -0.66 15.23 -15.25
N PRO A 60 0.64 15.13 -15.64
CA PRO A 60 1.20 13.86 -16.08
C PRO A 60 1.20 12.77 -15.00
N ARG A 61 1.44 13.14 -13.74
CA ARG A 61 1.39 12.20 -12.60
C ARG A 61 -0.03 11.67 -12.36
N LEU A 62 -1.02 12.56 -12.40
CA LEU A 62 -2.43 12.19 -12.27
C LEU A 62 -2.88 11.34 -13.46
N ALA A 63 -2.54 11.72 -14.69
CA ALA A 63 -2.91 10.99 -15.90
C ALA A 63 -2.37 9.55 -15.92
N LEU A 64 -1.14 9.31 -15.43
CA LEU A 64 -0.58 7.96 -15.32
C LEU A 64 -1.37 7.07 -14.35
N SER A 65 -1.84 7.61 -13.22
CA SER A 65 -2.67 6.86 -12.28
C SER A 65 -4.11 6.71 -12.79
N ALA A 66 -4.66 7.77 -13.39
CA ALA A 66 -5.98 7.79 -14.02
C ALA A 66 -6.09 6.75 -15.13
N ARG A 67 -5.00 6.47 -15.86
CA ARG A 67 -4.94 5.40 -16.86
C ARG A 67 -5.24 4.03 -16.25
N ASN A 68 -4.60 3.70 -15.12
CA ASN A 68 -4.87 2.43 -14.41
C ASN A 68 -6.31 2.38 -13.88
N MET A 69 -6.85 3.52 -13.41
CA MET A 69 -8.24 3.60 -12.96
C MET A 69 -9.22 3.38 -14.12
N ALA A 70 -8.99 3.97 -15.29
CA ALA A 70 -9.83 3.78 -16.48
C ALA A 70 -9.76 2.33 -16.99
N LEU A 71 -8.58 1.72 -17.00
CA LEU A 71 -8.41 0.30 -17.35
C LEU A 71 -9.16 -0.62 -16.36
N SER A 72 -9.13 -0.29 -15.07
CA SER A 72 -9.92 -0.98 -14.06
C SER A 72 -11.42 -0.85 -14.32
N GLU A 73 -11.93 0.36 -14.58
CA GLU A 73 -13.35 0.58 -14.87
C GLU A 73 -13.81 -0.16 -16.14
N GLN A 74 -12.93 -0.32 -17.13
CA GLN A 74 -13.22 -1.05 -18.36
C GLN A 74 -13.21 -2.57 -18.17
N ALA A 75 -12.20 -3.10 -17.48
CA ALA A 75 -12.01 -4.55 -17.32
C ALA A 75 -12.89 -5.12 -16.19
N HIS A 76 -13.03 -4.38 -15.10
CA HIS A 76 -13.67 -4.80 -13.85
C HIS A 76 -14.68 -3.74 -13.38
N PRO A 77 -15.75 -3.48 -14.14
CA PRO A 77 -16.66 -2.34 -13.93
C PRO A 77 -17.45 -2.36 -12.62
N ASP A 78 -17.39 -3.43 -11.84
CA ASP A 78 -18.10 -3.58 -10.56
C ASP A 78 -17.15 -3.76 -9.36
N GLN A 79 -15.83 -3.57 -9.56
CA GLN A 79 -14.82 -3.83 -8.54
C GLN A 79 -14.10 -2.55 -8.10
N ASP A 80 -13.88 -2.42 -6.80
CA ASP A 80 -12.98 -1.42 -6.23
C ASP A 80 -11.52 -1.76 -6.60
N ILE A 81 -10.69 -0.72 -6.71
CA ILE A 81 -9.26 -0.84 -6.99
C ILE A 81 -8.52 -1.10 -5.68
N VAL A 82 -7.71 -2.15 -5.66
CA VAL A 82 -6.87 -2.51 -4.50
C VAL A 82 -5.41 -2.54 -4.89
N ALA A 83 -4.56 -1.89 -4.10
CA ALA A 83 -3.12 -1.98 -4.19
C ALA A 83 -2.51 -2.50 -2.88
N THR A 84 -1.44 -3.28 -3.00
CA THR A 84 -0.65 -3.81 -1.87
C THR A 84 0.61 -2.99 -1.59
N CYS A 85 0.91 -2.03 -2.46
CA CYS A 85 2.03 -1.11 -2.32
C CYS A 85 1.52 0.27 -1.89
N ALA A 86 2.07 0.79 -0.79
CA ALA A 86 1.73 2.09 -0.24
C ALA A 86 1.87 3.24 -1.26
N ALA A 87 2.93 3.24 -2.07
CA ALA A 87 3.15 4.27 -3.10
C ALA A 87 2.12 4.19 -4.24
N CYS A 88 1.75 2.97 -4.63
CA CYS A 88 0.75 2.73 -5.67
C CYS A 88 -0.62 3.18 -5.18
N TRP A 89 -1.01 2.77 -3.97
CA TRP A 89 -2.24 3.23 -3.33
C TRP A 89 -2.28 4.74 -3.20
N LEU A 90 -1.25 5.35 -2.61
CA LEU A 90 -1.22 6.80 -2.35
C LEU A 90 -1.38 7.61 -3.63
N ALA A 91 -0.62 7.30 -4.68
CA ALA A 91 -0.69 8.03 -5.95
C ALA A 91 -2.07 7.88 -6.63
N THR A 92 -2.64 6.68 -6.61
CA THR A 92 -3.96 6.43 -7.20
C THR A 92 -5.09 7.04 -6.36
N ARG A 93 -4.98 7.01 -5.03
CA ARG A 93 -5.95 7.61 -4.11
C ARG A 93 -5.95 9.12 -4.19
N GLU A 94 -4.77 9.75 -4.26
CA GLU A 94 -4.65 11.18 -4.51
C GLU A 94 -5.23 11.55 -5.88
N THR A 95 -4.99 10.73 -6.90
CA THR A 95 -5.59 10.96 -8.22
C THR A 95 -7.10 10.91 -8.19
N GLN A 96 -7.67 9.94 -7.49
CA GLN A 96 -9.11 9.87 -7.26
C GLN A 96 -9.66 11.14 -6.58
N GLU A 97 -8.99 11.63 -5.54
CA GLU A 97 -9.44 12.83 -4.82
C GLU A 97 -9.31 14.08 -5.70
N ARG A 98 -8.13 14.34 -6.26
CA ARG A 98 -7.86 15.53 -7.09
C ARG A 98 -8.79 15.62 -8.30
N LEU A 99 -9.00 14.51 -9.02
CA LEU A 99 -9.89 14.48 -10.18
C LEU A 99 -11.38 14.42 -9.80
N GLY A 100 -11.71 14.06 -8.56
CA GLY A 100 -13.09 14.08 -8.05
C GLY A 100 -13.52 15.46 -7.56
N GLU A 101 -12.58 16.34 -7.23
CA GLU A 101 -12.81 17.70 -6.74
C GLU A 101 -12.74 18.77 -7.85
N ASP A 102 -12.10 18.46 -8.97
CA ASP A 102 -11.82 19.41 -10.06
C ASP A 102 -12.22 18.83 -11.43
N ASP A 103 -13.39 19.25 -11.92
CA ASP A 103 -13.96 18.83 -13.20
C ASP A 103 -13.09 19.26 -14.40
N GLU A 104 -12.37 20.38 -14.30
CA GLU A 104 -11.48 20.86 -15.37
C GLU A 104 -10.24 19.96 -15.45
N LEU A 105 -9.66 19.64 -14.29
CA LEU A 105 -8.53 18.72 -14.21
C LEU A 105 -8.90 17.29 -14.66
N LEU A 106 -10.12 16.82 -14.34
CA LEU A 106 -10.66 15.56 -14.87
C LEU A 106 -10.80 15.60 -16.39
N ALA A 107 -11.26 16.72 -16.96
CA ALA A 107 -11.36 16.89 -18.40
C ALA A 107 -9.98 16.87 -19.09
N GLU A 108 -8.98 17.53 -18.52
CA GLU A 108 -7.59 17.50 -19.01
C GLU A 108 -6.99 16.09 -18.94
N ALA A 109 -7.20 15.38 -17.82
CA ALA A 109 -6.76 14.00 -17.68
C ALA A 109 -7.43 13.11 -18.73
N ASN A 110 -8.74 13.26 -18.95
CA ASN A 110 -9.48 12.52 -19.97
C ASN A 110 -9.04 12.86 -21.40
N GLN A 111 -8.60 14.11 -21.67
CA GLN A 111 -7.99 14.45 -22.96
C GLN A 111 -6.70 13.65 -23.20
N ALA A 112 -5.85 13.51 -22.18
CA ALA A 112 -4.65 12.67 -22.29
C ALA A 112 -4.99 11.18 -22.44
N LEU A 113 -6.00 10.69 -21.71
CA LEU A 113 -6.45 9.29 -21.80
C LEU A 113 -7.08 8.94 -23.15
N ALA A 114 -7.72 9.89 -23.82
CA ALA A 114 -8.35 9.69 -25.12
C ALA A 114 -7.33 9.26 -26.20
N GLU A 115 -6.07 9.72 -26.12
CA GLU A 115 -4.98 9.29 -27.00
C GLU A 115 -4.67 7.78 -26.86
N ALA A 116 -5.03 7.18 -25.72
CA ALA A 116 -4.94 5.74 -25.47
C ALA A 116 -6.30 5.02 -25.64
N GLY A 117 -7.34 5.71 -26.12
CA GLY A 117 -8.69 5.15 -26.24
C GLY A 117 -9.38 4.90 -24.91
N LEU A 118 -8.99 5.61 -23.85
CA LEU A 118 -9.52 5.46 -22.49
C LEU A 118 -10.33 6.68 -22.05
N THR A 119 -11.22 6.47 -21.09
CA THR A 119 -11.94 7.54 -20.39
C THR A 119 -12.19 7.09 -18.96
N LEU A 120 -11.93 7.98 -18.00
CA LEU A 120 -12.13 7.76 -16.58
C LEU A 120 -13.44 8.41 -16.11
N LYS A 121 -14.26 7.62 -15.42
CA LYS A 121 -15.44 8.13 -14.68
C LYS A 121 -15.11 8.49 -13.24
N ASN A 122 -14.12 7.84 -12.65
CA ASN A 122 -13.70 8.00 -11.25
C ASN A 122 -14.81 7.57 -10.25
N ASP A 123 -15.46 6.42 -10.51
CA ASP A 123 -16.62 5.96 -9.73
C ASP A 123 -16.35 4.74 -8.81
N LYS A 124 -15.11 4.22 -8.81
CA LYS A 124 -14.67 3.07 -7.97
C LYS A 124 -13.76 3.51 -6.85
N LYS A 125 -13.86 2.91 -5.66
CA LYS A 125 -12.95 3.28 -4.57
C LYS A 125 -11.55 2.78 -4.85
N VAL A 126 -10.56 3.59 -4.49
CA VAL A 126 -9.15 3.18 -4.43
C VAL A 126 -8.79 2.88 -2.99
N ARG A 127 -8.30 1.67 -2.72
CA ARG A 127 -8.03 1.15 -1.37
C ARG A 127 -6.67 0.46 -1.27
N HIS A 128 -6.06 0.54 -0.10
CA HIS A 128 -4.92 -0.27 0.27
C HIS A 128 -5.39 -1.64 0.73
N MET A 129 -4.59 -2.69 0.52
CA MET A 129 -4.94 -4.04 0.99
C MET A 129 -5.24 -4.08 2.49
N VAL A 130 -4.55 -3.27 3.29
CA VAL A 130 -4.82 -3.15 4.74
C VAL A 130 -6.24 -2.63 5.01
N GLU A 131 -6.74 -1.65 4.25
CA GLU A 131 -8.12 -1.16 4.39
C GLU A 131 -9.11 -2.29 4.11
N VAL A 132 -8.86 -3.09 3.06
CA VAL A 132 -9.68 -4.27 2.73
C VAL A 132 -9.70 -5.28 3.86
N LEU A 133 -8.54 -5.65 4.40
CA LEU A 133 -8.44 -6.63 5.48
C LEU A 133 -9.16 -6.15 6.75
N ILE A 134 -9.11 -4.86 7.06
CA ILE A 134 -9.72 -4.32 8.29
C ILE A 134 -11.22 -4.09 8.11
N GLU A 135 -11.65 -3.48 7.01
CA GLU A 135 -13.02 -3.00 6.86
C GLU A 135 -13.95 -4.04 6.23
N ASP A 136 -13.45 -4.89 5.32
CA ASP A 136 -14.28 -5.86 4.61
C ASP A 136 -14.24 -7.25 5.24
N ILE A 137 -13.12 -7.59 5.89
CA ILE A 137 -12.90 -8.90 6.54
C ILE A 137 -13.02 -8.75 8.06
N GLY A 138 -12.26 -7.83 8.66
CA GLY A 138 -12.28 -7.55 10.09
C GLY A 138 -11.37 -8.46 10.91
N TYR A 139 -10.90 -7.95 12.05
CA TYR A 139 -9.92 -8.64 12.90
C TYR A 139 -10.40 -10.01 13.42
N GLU A 140 -11.68 -10.14 13.78
CA GLU A 140 -12.23 -11.41 14.28
C GLU A 140 -12.15 -12.52 13.23
N GLU A 141 -12.58 -12.21 12.00
CA GLU A 141 -12.51 -13.17 10.89
C GLU A 141 -11.06 -13.48 10.54
N LEU A 142 -10.18 -12.46 10.43
CA LEU A 142 -8.74 -12.67 10.20
C LEU A 142 -8.14 -13.62 11.25
N GLY A 143 -8.47 -13.44 12.53
CA GLY A 143 -8.03 -14.29 13.62
C GLY A 143 -8.54 -15.73 13.51
N SER A 144 -9.74 -15.95 12.97
CA SER A 144 -10.34 -17.28 12.82
C SER A 144 -9.59 -18.20 11.83
N HIS A 145 -8.85 -17.61 10.88
CA HIS A 145 -8.04 -18.33 9.89
C HIS A 145 -6.62 -18.66 10.38
N VAL A 146 -6.23 -18.20 11.58
CA VAL A 146 -4.90 -18.42 12.13
C VAL A 146 -4.71 -19.89 12.52
N LYS A 147 -3.92 -20.62 11.73
CA LYS A 147 -3.60 -22.04 11.96
C LYS A 147 -2.41 -22.26 12.89
N LYS A 148 -1.46 -21.32 12.88
CA LYS A 148 -0.23 -21.35 13.67
C LYS A 148 -0.01 -19.96 14.25
N PRO A 149 -0.47 -19.71 15.48
CA PRO A 149 -0.22 -18.46 16.18
C PRO A 149 1.27 -18.16 16.25
N LEU A 150 1.62 -16.88 16.13
CA LEU A 150 3.00 -16.38 16.25
C LEU A 150 3.41 -16.15 17.71
N GLU A 151 2.97 -17.03 18.61
CA GLU A 151 3.21 -16.94 20.05
C GLU A 151 4.71 -16.90 20.37
N GLY A 152 5.08 -16.03 21.30
CA GLY A 152 6.47 -15.86 21.73
C GLY A 152 7.32 -14.95 20.84
N LEU A 153 6.75 -14.38 19.77
CA LEU A 153 7.39 -13.32 18.97
C LEU A 153 6.88 -11.95 19.39
N LYS A 154 7.80 -11.01 19.60
CA LYS A 154 7.52 -9.59 19.76
C LYS A 154 7.83 -8.86 18.44
N ILE A 155 6.81 -8.28 17.82
CA ILE A 155 6.90 -7.73 16.46
C ILE A 155 6.70 -6.21 16.47
N ALA A 156 7.60 -5.47 15.84
CA ALA A 156 7.44 -4.04 15.59
C ALA A 156 6.59 -3.79 14.33
N GLY A 157 5.38 -3.28 14.52
CA GLY A 157 4.50 -2.84 13.43
C GLY A 157 4.96 -1.50 12.86
N TYR A 158 5.70 -1.52 11.75
CA TYR A 158 6.18 -0.34 11.03
C TYR A 158 5.25 0.02 9.88
N VAL A 159 4.30 0.91 10.14
CA VAL A 159 3.28 1.31 9.15
C VAL A 159 3.86 2.12 7.99
N GLY A 160 5.00 2.79 8.21
CA GLY A 160 5.59 3.70 7.26
C GLY A 160 4.80 5.00 7.06
N CYS A 161 5.33 5.87 6.21
CA CYS A 161 4.76 7.19 5.99
C CYS A 161 3.54 7.17 5.06
N GLN A 162 3.63 6.45 3.94
CA GLN A 162 2.65 6.56 2.84
C GLN A 162 1.36 5.80 3.07
N THR A 163 1.36 4.69 3.82
CA THR A 163 0.12 3.98 4.19
C THR A 163 -0.66 4.76 5.26
N ASN A 164 0.01 5.63 6.01
CA ASN A 164 -0.61 6.36 7.13
C ASN A 164 -1.00 7.81 6.78
N ARG A 165 -0.37 8.45 5.79
CA ARG A 165 -0.62 9.86 5.45
C ARG A 165 -0.69 10.08 3.93
N PRO A 166 -1.56 10.98 3.44
CA PRO A 166 -2.47 11.83 4.20
C PRO A 166 -3.84 11.18 4.48
N PHE A 167 -4.14 10.02 3.87
CA PHE A 167 -5.44 9.37 3.98
C PHE A 167 -5.54 8.47 5.23
N GLY A 168 -4.51 7.67 5.48
CA GLY A 168 -4.44 6.71 6.58
C GLY A 168 -5.57 5.67 6.58
N ILE A 169 -5.69 4.97 7.70
CA ILE A 169 -6.79 4.03 7.95
C ILE A 169 -7.87 4.76 8.75
N HIS A 170 -9.15 4.55 8.42
CA HIS A 170 -10.25 5.25 9.08
C HIS A 170 -10.22 5.04 10.61
N GLY A 171 -10.26 6.15 11.35
CA GLY A 171 -10.27 6.15 12.82
C GLY A 171 -8.91 5.95 13.49
N GLU A 172 -7.83 5.80 12.72
CA GLU A 172 -6.47 5.66 13.24
C GLU A 172 -5.71 7.00 13.29
N SER A 173 -4.70 7.08 14.15
CA SER A 173 -3.88 8.27 14.31
C SER A 173 -2.79 8.37 13.25
N PHE A 174 -2.57 9.56 12.70
CA PHE A 174 -1.44 9.82 11.80
C PHE A 174 -0.07 9.76 12.49
N GLU A 175 -0.03 9.94 13.80
CA GLU A 175 1.21 9.98 14.58
C GLU A 175 1.47 8.69 15.38
N ASN A 176 0.41 7.98 15.77
CA ASN A 176 0.52 6.71 16.49
C ASN A 176 -0.59 5.74 16.09
N PRO A 177 -0.57 5.23 14.84
CA PRO A 177 -1.55 4.25 14.37
C PRO A 177 -1.34 2.92 15.08
N LYS A 178 -2.46 2.27 15.42
CA LYS A 178 -2.52 0.99 16.14
C LYS A 178 -3.08 -0.13 15.28
N TYR A 179 -3.51 0.12 14.05
CA TYR A 179 -4.06 -0.93 13.21
C TYR A 179 -3.08 -2.10 12.97
N LEU A 180 -1.80 -1.81 12.72
CA LEU A 180 -0.82 -2.85 12.45
C LEU A 180 -0.45 -3.60 13.73
N ASP A 181 -0.42 -2.92 14.88
CA ASP A 181 -0.27 -3.55 16.19
C ASP A 181 -1.42 -4.55 16.45
N LYS A 182 -2.66 -4.13 16.20
CA LYS A 182 -3.84 -5.00 16.31
C LYS A 182 -3.77 -6.19 15.35
N MET A 183 -3.28 -5.99 14.12
CA MET A 183 -3.09 -7.10 13.17
C MET A 183 -2.04 -8.10 13.67
N ILE A 184 -0.93 -7.63 14.26
CA ILE A 184 0.09 -8.48 14.89
C ILE A 184 -0.52 -9.30 16.04
N GLU A 185 -1.28 -8.65 16.92
CA GLU A 185 -1.96 -9.31 18.04
C GLU A 185 -3.00 -10.32 17.55
N THR A 186 -3.71 -10.01 16.46
CA THR A 186 -4.71 -10.90 15.84
C THR A 186 -4.10 -12.21 15.36
N VAL A 187 -2.83 -12.22 14.92
CA VAL A 187 -2.11 -13.43 14.51
C VAL A 187 -1.36 -14.12 15.67
N GLY A 188 -1.58 -13.68 16.91
CA GLY A 188 -1.07 -14.31 18.13
C GLY A 188 0.33 -13.88 18.56
N ALA A 189 0.92 -12.86 17.93
CA ALA A 189 2.19 -12.26 18.35
C ALA A 189 1.98 -11.10 19.34
N GLU A 190 3.04 -10.69 20.03
CA GLU A 190 3.05 -9.46 20.85
C GLU A 190 3.44 -8.26 19.99
N ALA A 191 2.63 -7.20 19.98
CA ALA A 191 3.01 -5.95 19.32
C ALA A 191 4.01 -5.16 20.17
N CYS A 192 5.14 -4.76 19.57
CA CYS A 192 6.09 -3.84 20.19
C CYS A 192 5.49 -2.43 20.21
N ASN A 193 5.02 -2.03 21.39
CA ASN A 193 4.25 -0.80 21.57
C ASN A 193 5.09 0.43 21.92
N ASP A 194 6.31 0.23 22.44
CA ASP A 194 7.11 1.29 23.07
C ASP A 194 8.12 1.97 22.12
N TYR A 195 8.21 1.54 20.86
CA TYR A 195 9.13 2.11 19.88
C TYR A 195 8.50 3.29 19.10
N GLU A 196 9.27 4.35 18.88
CA GLU A 196 8.75 5.65 18.40
C GLU A 196 8.76 5.80 16.86
N LYS A 197 9.31 4.83 16.12
CA LYS A 197 9.57 4.97 14.67
C LYS A 197 8.44 4.43 13.77
N LYS A 198 7.25 4.09 14.30
CA LYS A 198 6.12 3.50 13.57
C LYS A 198 5.78 4.19 12.23
N VAL A 199 5.77 5.52 12.23
CA VAL A 199 5.37 6.37 11.08
C VAL A 199 6.54 7.09 10.43
N SER A 200 7.78 6.77 10.83
CA SER A 200 8.98 7.42 10.28
C SER A 200 9.19 7.07 8.81
N CYS A 201 9.81 7.96 8.04
CA CYS A 201 10.15 7.69 6.66
C CYS A 201 11.32 6.69 6.57
N CYS A 202 11.19 5.64 5.74
CA CYS A 202 12.26 4.67 5.50
C CYS A 202 13.37 5.19 4.57
N GLY A 203 13.25 6.42 4.04
CA GLY A 203 14.22 6.98 3.10
C GLY A 203 14.12 6.45 1.66
N GLY A 204 13.10 5.65 1.30
CA GLY A 204 13.01 5.02 -0.04
C GLY A 204 13.16 5.98 -1.22
N ALA A 205 12.59 7.18 -1.14
CA ALA A 205 12.73 8.21 -2.18
C ALA A 205 14.16 8.77 -2.32
N LEU A 206 14.95 8.68 -1.25
CA LEU A 206 16.32 9.19 -1.14
C LEU A 206 17.36 8.10 -1.42
N ALA A 207 16.97 6.82 -1.48
CA ALA A 207 17.89 5.69 -1.56
C ALA A 207 18.89 5.81 -2.74
N PHE A 208 18.46 6.41 -3.86
CA PHE A 208 19.32 6.61 -5.03
C PHE A 208 20.08 7.93 -5.05
N SER A 209 19.45 9.04 -4.64
CA SER A 209 20.03 10.38 -4.73
C SER A 209 20.90 10.74 -3.52
N GLU A 210 20.56 10.23 -2.34
CA GLU A 210 21.11 10.59 -1.04
C GLU A 210 21.24 9.33 -0.14
N PRO A 211 22.02 8.32 -0.58
CA PRO A 211 22.05 6.99 0.05
C PRO A 211 22.46 7.02 1.53
N GLU A 212 23.42 7.88 1.91
CA GLU A 212 23.87 8.02 3.30
C GLU A 212 22.74 8.51 4.22
N LYS A 213 21.91 9.46 3.75
CA LYS A 213 20.75 9.94 4.50
C LYS A 213 19.67 8.86 4.60
N SER A 214 19.44 8.11 3.52
CA SER A 214 18.50 6.98 3.54
C SER A 214 18.94 5.91 4.54
N GLN A 215 20.23 5.56 4.56
CA GLN A 215 20.77 4.57 5.49
C GLN A 215 20.68 5.02 6.95
N ALA A 216 20.92 6.31 7.24
CA ALA A 216 20.74 6.85 8.58
C ALA A 216 19.28 6.72 9.07
N LEU A 217 18.30 7.01 8.21
CA LEU A 217 16.88 6.85 8.54
C LEU A 217 16.49 5.38 8.78
N ILE A 218 17.02 4.47 7.97
CA ILE A 218 16.79 3.03 8.14
C ILE A 218 17.37 2.57 9.47
N LYS A 219 18.62 2.94 9.75
CA LYS A 219 19.32 2.59 10.99
C LYS A 219 18.50 3.02 12.22
N ASP A 220 18.00 4.24 12.24
CA ASP A 220 17.14 4.75 13.31
C ASP A 220 15.89 3.88 13.55
N ILE A 221 15.26 3.38 12.48
CA ILE A 221 14.08 2.50 12.57
C ILE A 221 14.47 1.15 13.17
N LEU A 222 15.57 0.56 12.69
CA LEU A 222 16.06 -0.74 13.15
C LEU A 222 16.51 -0.68 14.61
N GLU A 223 17.33 0.31 14.99
CA GLU A 223 17.80 0.49 16.37
C GLU A 223 16.62 0.74 17.30
N SER A 224 15.65 1.56 16.92
CA SER A 224 14.46 1.79 17.75
C SER A 224 13.65 0.52 17.99
N ALA A 225 13.46 -0.33 16.97
CA ALA A 225 12.76 -1.60 17.13
C ALA A 225 13.57 -2.60 17.99
N TYR A 226 14.89 -2.70 17.72
CA TYR A 226 15.80 -3.60 18.41
C TYR A 226 15.96 -3.25 19.90
N ASP A 227 16.17 -1.97 20.22
CA ASP A 227 16.34 -1.50 21.61
C ASP A 227 15.08 -1.69 22.46
N ASN A 228 13.90 -1.80 21.82
CA ASN A 228 12.63 -2.11 22.46
C ASN A 228 12.29 -3.62 22.44
N GLY A 229 13.23 -4.46 22.02
CA GLY A 229 13.17 -5.92 22.09
C GLY A 229 12.30 -6.57 21.01
N ALA A 230 12.10 -5.93 19.85
CA ALA A 230 11.41 -6.57 18.74
C ALA A 230 12.28 -7.65 18.09
N ASP A 231 11.71 -8.84 17.87
CA ASP A 231 12.33 -9.95 17.15
C ASP A 231 12.31 -9.74 15.64
N MET A 232 11.32 -8.98 15.14
CA MET A 232 11.16 -8.67 13.72
C MET A 232 10.36 -7.38 13.51
N ILE A 233 10.47 -6.83 12.29
CA ILE A 233 9.67 -5.70 11.81
C ILE A 233 8.72 -6.21 10.73
N VAL A 234 7.47 -5.74 10.76
CA VAL A 234 6.49 -5.96 9.69
C VAL A 234 6.00 -4.64 9.15
N THR A 235 5.75 -4.58 7.84
CA THR A 235 5.31 -3.35 7.18
C THR A 235 4.38 -3.62 6.01
N PRO A 236 3.34 -2.78 5.81
CA PRO A 236 2.39 -2.91 4.70
C PRO A 236 2.91 -2.25 3.41
N CYS A 237 4.23 -2.10 3.25
CA CYS A 237 4.83 -1.38 2.12
C CYS A 237 6.06 -2.12 1.59
N PRO A 238 6.07 -2.56 0.32
CA PRO A 238 7.21 -3.27 -0.28
C PRO A 238 8.53 -2.48 -0.25
N VAL A 239 8.49 -1.16 -0.40
CA VAL A 239 9.69 -0.30 -0.34
C VAL A 239 10.21 -0.18 1.08
N CYS A 240 9.30 -0.06 2.06
CA CYS A 240 9.68 -0.09 3.47
C CYS A 240 10.34 -1.41 3.81
N GLN A 241 9.77 -2.55 3.38
CA GLN A 241 10.33 -3.87 3.62
C GLN A 241 11.74 -4.00 3.05
N MET A 242 11.93 -3.66 1.77
CA MET A 242 13.24 -3.67 1.12
C MET A 242 14.28 -2.86 1.90
N ASN A 243 13.87 -1.73 2.47
CA ASN A 243 14.77 -0.87 3.24
C ASN A 243 15.05 -1.38 4.66
N THR A 244 14.15 -2.14 5.28
CA THR A 244 14.33 -2.65 6.66
C THR A 244 14.90 -4.08 6.71
N GLU A 245 15.20 -4.71 5.58
CA GLU A 245 15.82 -6.04 5.47
C GLU A 245 17.35 -5.98 5.27
N VAL A 246 18.00 -4.90 5.74
CA VAL A 246 19.45 -4.67 5.58
C VAL A 246 20.33 -5.34 6.64
#